data_AF-A0A821M636-F1
#
_entry.id   AF-A0A821M636-F1
#
_cell.length_a   1.000
_cell.length_b   1.000
_cell.length_c   1.000
_cell.angle_alpha   90.00
_cell.angle_beta   90.00
_cell.angle_gamma   90.00
#
_symmetry.space_group_name_H-M   'P 1'
#
loop_
_entity.id
_entity.type
_entity.pdbx_description
1 polymer ?
#
loop_
_entity_poly.entity_id
_entity_poly.type
_entity_poly.pdbx_seq_one_letter_code
_entity_poly.pdbx_strand_id
1 'polypeptide(L)'
;EGTTSQLNNILDDLNESSKCWSWIGKEADELHAINAIFYRHDLLSLISSETFWFNEHRTTAGPAWGAKHSCACTWAHLEDATRQSIIIFNVHLDYPSQNARHHSIPVLISEINKNYNVNQVIVTGDFNNWPEDVEGTTPIQQLIILGQHASEIQQMKQAGFIDTYQHGETPTFNGFRSAGYGPKIDFVWITSNSIYRIHGETKIDDYHDQDGFFPSDHFPVYADLVVSV
;
A
#
# COMPACT_ATOMS: atom_id res chain seq x y z
N GLU A 1 -3.82 6.46 0.91
CA GLU A 1 -4.69 7.06 1.94
C GLU A 1 -5.30 8.35 1.38
N GLY A 2 -6.47 8.77 1.85
CA GLY A 2 -6.99 10.12 1.60
C GLY A 2 -8.28 10.39 2.36
N THR A 3 -8.64 11.66 2.50
CA THR A 3 -9.97 12.06 2.99
C THR A 3 -11.04 11.80 1.94
N THR A 4 -12.31 11.68 2.35
CA THR A 4 -13.44 11.55 1.42
C THR A 4 -13.46 12.63 0.33
N SER A 5 -13.10 13.87 0.65
CA SER A 5 -13.02 14.95 -0.35
C SER A 5 -11.90 14.73 -1.36
N GLN A 6 -10.70 14.34 -0.91
CA GLN A 6 -9.57 14.07 -1.81
C GLN A 6 -9.86 12.88 -2.73
N LEU A 7 -10.47 11.83 -2.20
CA LEU A 7 -10.84 10.65 -2.97
C LEU A 7 -11.92 10.94 -4.01
N ASN A 8 -12.89 11.79 -3.69
CA ASN A 8 -13.89 12.22 -4.66
C ASN A 8 -13.30 13.09 -5.76
N ASN A 9 -12.34 13.97 -5.45
CA ASN A 9 -11.63 14.72 -6.49
C ASN A 9 -10.89 13.78 -7.46
N ILE A 10 -10.16 12.78 -6.93
CA ILE A 10 -9.50 11.76 -7.75
C ILE A 10 -10.52 10.97 -8.57
N LEU A 11 -11.67 10.61 -7.97
CA LEU A 11 -12.73 9.90 -8.67
C LEU A 11 -13.30 10.71 -9.83
N ASP A 12 -13.53 12.01 -9.62
CA ASP A 12 -14.04 12.92 -10.64
C ASP A 12 -13.04 13.04 -11.80
N ASP A 13 -11.75 13.27 -11.51
CA ASP A 13 -10.67 13.33 -12.51
C ASP A 13 -10.58 12.04 -13.34
N LEU A 14 -10.60 10.88 -12.66
CA LEU A 14 -10.57 9.57 -13.32
C LEU A 14 -11.80 9.32 -14.19
N ASN A 15 -12.97 9.86 -13.80
CA ASN A 15 -14.23 9.67 -14.49
C ASN A 15 -14.57 10.73 -15.53
N GLU A 16 -13.76 11.78 -15.71
CA GLU A 16 -13.97 12.79 -16.75
C GLU A 16 -14.09 12.16 -18.14
N SER A 17 -13.29 11.13 -18.42
CA SER A 17 -13.20 10.48 -19.73
C SER A 17 -13.87 9.10 -19.81
N SER A 18 -13.92 8.34 -18.72
CA SER A 18 -14.32 6.92 -18.74
C SER A 18 -15.64 6.62 -18.03
N LYS A 19 -15.98 7.39 -16.99
CA LYS A 19 -17.12 7.14 -16.07
C LYS A 19 -17.21 5.70 -15.57
N CYS A 20 -16.08 5.03 -15.42
CA CYS A 20 -16.00 3.60 -15.12
C CYS A 20 -15.20 3.27 -13.85
N TRP A 21 -14.82 4.28 -13.07
CA TRP A 21 -14.09 4.11 -11.82
C TRP A 21 -15.00 4.18 -10.60
N SER A 22 -14.65 3.41 -9.58
CA SER A 22 -15.23 3.45 -8.25
C SER A 22 -14.14 3.18 -7.22
N TRP A 23 -14.40 3.53 -5.97
CA TRP A 23 -13.51 3.20 -4.86
C TRP A 23 -14.27 2.57 -3.69
N ILE A 24 -13.55 1.76 -2.91
CA ILE A 24 -14.02 1.20 -1.64
C ILE A 24 -13.09 1.62 -0.50
N GLY A 25 -13.59 1.62 0.72
CA GLY A 25 -12.83 1.93 1.93
C GLY A 25 -13.73 2.51 3.01
N LYS A 26 -13.26 2.50 4.26
CA LYS A 26 -14.00 3.05 5.40
C LYS A 26 -13.14 4.06 6.15
N GLU A 27 -13.77 5.14 6.61
CA GLU A 27 -13.13 6.16 7.44
C GLU A 27 -12.64 5.56 8.76
N ALA A 28 -11.37 5.82 9.07
CA ALA A 28 -10.69 5.20 10.19
C ALA A 28 -10.92 5.90 11.54
N ASP A 29 -11.09 7.23 11.59
CA ASP A 29 -11.35 8.01 12.81
C ASP A 29 -11.63 9.49 12.47
N GLU A 30 -11.52 10.41 13.45
CA GLU A 30 -11.72 11.87 13.31
C GLU A 30 -10.78 12.54 12.29
N LEU A 31 -9.69 11.88 11.88
CA LEU A 31 -8.84 12.37 10.80
C LEU A 31 -9.41 12.05 9.41
N HIS A 32 -10.51 11.28 9.34
CA HIS A 32 -11.24 10.91 8.13
C HIS A 32 -10.38 10.25 7.04
N ALA A 33 -9.24 9.68 7.42
CA ALA A 33 -8.35 9.00 6.50
C ALA A 33 -8.94 7.64 6.09
N ILE A 34 -8.89 7.37 4.79
CA ILE A 34 -9.39 6.14 4.16
C ILE A 34 -8.26 5.49 3.35
N ASN A 35 -8.01 4.21 3.61
CA ASN A 35 -7.16 3.38 2.76
C ASN A 35 -7.98 2.85 1.59
N ALA A 36 -8.24 3.73 0.62
CA ALA A 36 -9.15 3.41 -0.47
C ALA A 36 -8.52 2.45 -1.49
N ILE A 37 -9.35 1.65 -2.14
CA ILE A 37 -8.98 0.87 -3.33
C ILE A 37 -9.85 1.36 -4.49
N PHE A 38 -9.24 1.99 -5.48
CA PHE A 38 -9.89 2.35 -6.74
C PHE A 38 -9.84 1.17 -7.70
N TYR A 39 -10.93 0.95 -8.43
CA TYR A 39 -11.02 -0.09 -9.44
C TYR A 39 -11.95 0.35 -10.58
N ARG A 40 -11.73 -0.27 -11.75
CA ARG A 40 -12.57 -0.08 -12.93
C ARG A 40 -13.72 -1.07 -12.93
N HIS A 41 -14.93 -0.60 -12.69
CA HIS A 41 -16.13 -1.44 -12.58
C HIS A 41 -16.67 -1.91 -13.95
N ASP A 42 -16.11 -1.40 -15.05
CA ASP A 42 -16.38 -1.92 -16.40
C ASP A 42 -15.48 -3.12 -16.77
N LEU A 43 -14.39 -3.32 -16.02
CA LEU A 43 -13.47 -4.46 -16.18
C LEU A 43 -13.63 -5.49 -15.06
N LEU A 44 -13.97 -5.04 -13.86
CA LEU A 44 -13.95 -5.83 -12.63
C LEU A 44 -15.28 -5.73 -11.89
N SER A 45 -15.81 -6.88 -11.47
CA SER A 45 -16.94 -6.98 -10.56
C SER A 45 -16.44 -7.05 -9.11
N LEU A 46 -17.01 -6.22 -8.23
CA LEU A 46 -16.74 -6.30 -6.79
C LEU A 46 -17.58 -7.44 -6.18
N ILE A 47 -16.91 -8.48 -5.69
CA ILE A 47 -17.56 -9.64 -5.07
C ILE A 47 -17.74 -9.41 -3.57
N SER A 48 -16.67 -8.98 -2.89
CA SER A 48 -16.70 -8.60 -1.48
C SER A 48 -15.55 -7.66 -1.14
N SER A 49 -15.72 -6.92 -0.05
CA SER A 49 -14.69 -6.03 0.48
C SER A 49 -14.95 -5.74 1.94
N GLU A 50 -13.88 -5.43 2.67
CA GLU A 50 -13.97 -4.98 4.05
C GLU A 50 -12.79 -4.07 4.39
N THR A 51 -12.97 -3.25 5.42
CA THR A 51 -11.89 -2.52 6.08
C THR A 51 -11.79 -3.00 7.52
N PHE A 52 -10.60 -3.39 7.94
CA PHE A 52 -10.30 -3.74 9.32
C PHE A 52 -9.18 -2.86 9.88
N TRP A 53 -9.14 -2.72 11.20
CA TRP A 53 -8.14 -1.92 11.90
C TRP A 53 -7.05 -2.78 12.53
N PHE A 54 -5.83 -2.25 12.54
CA PHE A 54 -4.68 -2.86 13.20
C PHE A 54 -4.75 -2.62 14.71
N ASN A 55 -5.66 -3.35 15.36
CA ASN A 55 -5.83 -3.40 16.81
C ASN A 55 -6.43 -4.76 17.23
N GLU A 56 -6.69 -4.95 18.52
CA GLU A 56 -7.21 -6.20 19.07
C GLU A 56 -8.65 -6.52 18.60
N HIS A 57 -9.45 -5.50 18.31
CA HIS A 57 -10.88 -5.64 17.98
C HIS A 57 -11.16 -5.81 16.49
N ARG A 58 -10.27 -5.29 15.62
CA ARG A 58 -10.30 -5.33 14.14
C ARG A 58 -11.52 -4.70 13.46
N THR A 59 -12.67 -4.61 14.12
CA THR A 59 -13.95 -4.16 13.56
C THR A 59 -14.28 -2.71 13.90
N THR A 60 -13.56 -2.14 14.87
CA THR A 60 -13.71 -0.76 15.32
C THR A 60 -12.40 0.00 15.19
N ALA A 61 -12.52 1.20 14.65
CA ALA A 61 -11.54 2.27 14.73
C ALA A 61 -10.91 2.39 16.12
N GLY A 62 -9.60 2.58 16.17
CA GLY A 62 -8.88 2.86 17.39
C GLY A 62 -7.38 2.62 17.25
N PRO A 63 -6.54 3.45 17.91
CA PRO A 63 -5.10 3.24 17.93
C PRO A 63 -4.73 1.99 18.75
N ALA A 64 -3.60 1.36 18.43
CA ALA A 64 -3.04 0.25 19.19
C ALA A 64 -1.51 0.30 19.20
N TRP A 65 -0.91 -0.42 20.16
CA TRP A 65 0.53 -0.65 20.23
C TRP A 65 1.41 0.60 20.17
N GLY A 66 0.90 1.74 20.67
CA GLY A 66 1.60 3.02 20.72
C GLY A 66 1.34 3.95 19.53
N ALA A 67 0.51 3.54 18.56
CA ALA A 67 0.02 4.44 17.52
C ALA A 67 -0.79 5.60 18.14
N LYS A 68 -0.74 6.78 17.51
CA LYS A 68 -1.59 7.92 17.90
C LYS A 68 -2.93 7.91 17.18
N HIS A 69 -2.97 7.31 16.01
CA HIS A 69 -4.11 7.30 15.11
C HIS A 69 -4.46 5.86 14.75
N SER A 70 -5.67 5.67 14.20
CA SER A 70 -6.12 4.35 13.79
C SER A 70 -5.47 3.98 12.46
N CYS A 71 -4.76 2.86 12.42
CA CYS A 71 -4.23 2.31 11.17
C CYS A 71 -5.16 1.20 10.68
N ALA A 72 -5.33 1.08 9.37
CA ALA A 72 -6.30 0.18 8.78
C ALA A 72 -5.76 -0.52 7.54
N CYS A 73 -6.46 -1.58 7.14
CA CYS A 73 -6.31 -2.23 5.86
C CYS A 73 -7.69 -2.34 5.21
N THR A 74 -7.82 -1.93 3.97
CA THR A 74 -8.98 -2.26 3.13
C THR A 74 -8.59 -3.40 2.20
N TRP A 75 -9.48 -4.35 2.00
CA TRP A 75 -9.27 -5.39 0.99
C TRP A 75 -10.47 -5.54 0.07
N ALA A 76 -10.21 -6.02 -1.15
CA ALA A 76 -11.23 -6.33 -2.14
C ALA A 76 -11.00 -7.72 -2.73
N HIS A 77 -12.09 -8.47 -2.90
CA HIS A 77 -12.18 -9.58 -3.84
C HIS A 77 -12.91 -9.07 -5.08
N LEU A 78 -12.14 -8.94 -6.16
CA LEU A 78 -12.62 -8.54 -7.48
C LEU A 78 -12.59 -9.75 -8.42
N GLU A 79 -13.47 -9.77 -9.41
CA GLU A 79 -13.46 -10.77 -10.48
C GLU A 79 -13.51 -10.10 -11.86
N ASP A 80 -12.72 -10.59 -12.80
CA ASP A 80 -12.82 -10.16 -14.19
C ASP A 80 -13.97 -10.88 -14.95
N ALA A 81 -14.15 -10.55 -16.23
CA ALA A 81 -15.16 -11.19 -17.08
C ALA A 81 -14.95 -12.71 -17.29
N THR A 82 -13.73 -13.22 -17.04
CA THR A 82 -13.39 -14.65 -17.11
C THR A 82 -13.59 -15.38 -15.78
N ARG A 83 -14.01 -14.66 -14.73
CA ARG A 83 -14.11 -15.12 -13.32
C ARG A 83 -12.76 -15.40 -12.68
N GLN A 84 -11.70 -14.80 -13.18
CA GLN A 84 -10.41 -14.80 -12.51
C GLN A 84 -10.50 -13.88 -11.28
N SER A 85 -10.31 -14.46 -10.09
CA SER A 85 -10.29 -13.70 -8.83
C SER A 85 -9.00 -12.89 -8.70
N ILE A 86 -9.16 -11.65 -8.26
CA ILE A 86 -8.10 -10.73 -7.87
C ILE A 86 -8.37 -10.32 -6.42
N ILE A 87 -7.47 -10.73 -5.52
CA ILE A 87 -7.55 -10.38 -4.11
C ILE A 87 -6.47 -9.35 -3.81
N ILE A 88 -6.90 -8.15 -3.41
CA ILE A 88 -6.00 -7.03 -3.13
C ILE A 88 -6.22 -6.51 -1.71
N PHE A 89 -5.13 -6.30 -0.98
CA PHE A 89 -5.10 -5.63 0.31
C PHE A 89 -4.34 -4.31 0.15
N ASN A 90 -4.86 -3.23 0.72
CA ASN A 90 -4.21 -1.92 0.76
C ASN A 90 -4.05 -1.48 2.21
N VAL A 91 -2.80 -1.27 2.63
CA VAL A 91 -2.43 -0.92 4.00
C VAL A 91 -1.91 0.51 4.10
N HIS A 92 -2.07 1.10 5.28
CA HIS A 92 -1.28 2.25 5.69
C HIS A 92 -0.90 2.02 7.14
N LEU A 93 0.40 1.84 7.40
CA LEU A 93 0.90 1.54 8.74
C LEU A 93 1.28 2.82 9.49
N ASP A 94 1.35 2.74 10.81
CA ASP A 94 1.63 3.90 11.66
C ASP A 94 3.03 4.47 11.38
N TYR A 95 3.11 5.78 11.14
CA TYR A 95 4.36 6.51 10.96
C TYR A 95 5.22 6.57 12.25
N PRO A 96 4.72 7.06 13.40
CA PRO A 96 5.58 7.26 14.58
C PRO A 96 5.91 5.98 15.36
N SER A 97 5.03 4.98 15.42
CA SER A 97 5.16 3.80 16.27
C SER A 97 5.62 2.59 15.48
N GLN A 98 6.92 2.30 15.55
CA GLN A 98 7.49 1.04 15.08
C GLN A 98 6.80 -0.16 15.74
N ASN A 99 6.46 -0.08 17.02
CA ASN A 99 5.78 -1.16 17.72
C ASN A 99 4.40 -1.45 17.12
N ALA A 100 3.69 -0.43 16.65
CA ALA A 100 2.44 -0.62 15.92
C ALA A 100 2.66 -1.26 14.55
N ARG A 101 3.67 -0.83 13.78
CA ARG A 101 4.02 -1.48 12.51
C ARG A 101 4.39 -2.95 12.69
N HIS A 102 5.21 -3.24 13.70
CA HIS A 102 5.65 -4.59 14.05
C HIS A 102 4.47 -5.54 14.29
N HIS A 103 3.48 -5.11 15.08
CA HIS A 103 2.30 -5.90 15.42
C HIS A 103 1.24 -5.92 14.31
N SER A 104 1.26 -4.96 13.39
CA SER A 104 0.30 -4.88 12.27
C SER A 104 0.52 -5.98 11.22
N ILE A 105 1.78 -6.37 10.95
CA ILE A 105 2.05 -7.40 9.93
C ILE A 105 1.48 -8.78 10.31
N PRO A 106 1.67 -9.31 11.53
CA PRO A 106 1.03 -10.57 11.93
C PRO A 106 -0.50 -10.54 11.81
N VAL A 107 -1.13 -9.38 12.08
CA VAL A 107 -2.57 -9.20 11.91
C VAL A 107 -2.96 -9.30 10.43
N LEU A 108 -2.25 -8.60 9.55
CA LEU A 108 -2.43 -8.67 8.09
C LEU A 108 -2.28 -10.09 7.57
N ILE A 109 -1.17 -10.77 7.91
CA ILE A 109 -0.88 -12.13 7.45
C ILE A 109 -1.93 -13.12 7.98
N SER A 110 -2.38 -12.94 9.22
CA SER A 110 -3.48 -13.73 9.78
C SER A 110 -4.79 -13.54 9.01
N GLU A 111 -5.10 -12.33 8.57
CA GLU A 111 -6.34 -12.06 7.80
C GLU A 111 -6.26 -12.65 6.39
N ILE A 112 -5.10 -12.54 5.74
CA ILE A 112 -4.85 -13.15 4.43
C ILE A 112 -5.04 -14.67 4.50
N ASN A 113 -4.34 -15.34 5.43
CA ASN A 113 -4.35 -16.81 5.54
C ASN A 113 -5.71 -17.38 5.99
N LYS A 114 -6.54 -16.57 6.66
CA LYS A 114 -7.86 -16.99 7.10
C LYS A 114 -8.86 -17.06 5.94
N ASN A 115 -8.76 -16.14 4.99
CA ASN A 115 -9.79 -15.94 3.97
C ASN A 115 -9.33 -16.36 2.56
N TYR A 116 -8.03 -16.39 2.29
CA TYR A 116 -7.50 -16.54 0.93
C TYR A 116 -6.26 -17.43 0.85
N ASN A 117 -6.02 -17.95 -0.35
CA ASN A 117 -4.72 -18.52 -0.69
C ASN A 117 -3.74 -17.38 -0.95
N VAL A 118 -2.68 -17.29 -0.14
CA VAL A 118 -1.66 -16.24 -0.21
C VAL A 118 -1.06 -16.06 -1.61
N ASN A 119 -1.01 -17.12 -2.43
CA ASN A 119 -0.46 -17.07 -3.78
C ASN A 119 -1.29 -16.23 -4.77
N GLN A 120 -2.54 -15.91 -4.41
CA GLN A 120 -3.48 -15.15 -5.22
C GLN A 120 -3.66 -13.71 -4.72
N VAL A 121 -2.87 -13.31 -3.72
CA VAL A 121 -3.01 -12.02 -3.05
C VAL A 121 -1.95 -11.04 -3.52
N ILE A 122 -2.39 -9.80 -3.77
CA ILE A 122 -1.55 -8.63 -3.94
C ILE A 122 -1.71 -7.78 -2.67
N VAL A 123 -0.60 -7.34 -2.07
CA VAL A 123 -0.62 -6.39 -0.96
C VAL A 123 0.03 -5.10 -1.43
N THR A 124 -0.66 -3.99 -1.26
CA THR A 124 -0.18 -2.64 -1.60
C THR A 124 -0.20 -1.77 -0.37
N GLY A 125 0.52 -0.66 -0.41
CA GLY A 125 0.34 0.42 0.56
C GLY A 125 1.62 1.08 1.00
N ASP A 126 1.44 2.06 1.88
CA ASP A 126 2.50 2.75 2.58
C ASP A 126 2.78 2.03 3.90
N PHE A 127 3.98 1.46 4.02
CA PHE A 127 4.42 0.71 5.18
C PHE A 127 5.06 1.60 6.24
N ASN A 128 5.32 2.87 5.93
CA ASN A 128 5.91 3.85 6.83
C ASN A 128 7.18 3.33 7.52
N ASN A 129 7.94 2.47 6.83
CA ASN A 129 9.17 1.84 7.33
C ASN A 129 10.35 2.83 7.33
N TRP A 130 10.12 3.97 7.97
CA TRP A 130 11.12 4.98 8.14
C TRP A 130 12.30 4.39 8.92
N PRO A 131 13.52 4.66 8.45
CA PRO A 131 14.74 4.40 9.20
C PRO A 131 14.62 5.01 10.59
N GLU A 132 14.99 4.27 11.64
CA GLU A 132 15.21 4.91 12.94
C GLU A 132 16.37 5.91 12.85
N ASP A 133 16.38 6.90 13.75
CA ASP A 133 17.55 7.74 14.02
C ASP A 133 18.69 6.84 14.54
N VAL A 134 19.44 6.24 13.62
CA VAL A 134 20.64 5.46 13.99
C VAL A 134 21.78 6.44 14.21
N GLU A 135 22.20 6.58 15.46
CA GLU A 135 23.34 7.39 15.86
C GLU A 135 24.57 7.02 15.01
N GLY A 136 25.18 8.02 14.35
CA GLY A 136 26.35 7.83 13.48
C GLY A 136 26.06 7.51 12.01
N THR A 137 24.80 7.53 11.57
CA THR A 137 24.44 7.45 10.14
C THR A 137 24.05 8.81 9.58
N THR A 138 24.41 9.09 8.32
CA THR A 138 23.91 10.28 7.63
C THR A 138 22.43 10.11 7.27
N PRO A 139 21.66 11.20 7.11
CA PRO A 139 20.28 11.12 6.65
C PRO A 139 20.14 10.26 5.38
N ILE A 140 21.08 10.35 4.44
CA ILE A 140 21.08 9.53 3.21
C ILE A 140 21.26 8.03 3.49
N GLN A 141 22.14 7.66 4.44
CA GLN A 141 22.35 6.27 4.83
C GLN A 141 21.16 5.68 5.59
N GLN A 142 20.50 6.51 6.40
CA GLN A 142 19.24 6.15 7.03
C GLN A 142 18.22 5.84 5.94
N LEU A 143 17.96 6.79 5.05
CA LEU A 143 16.91 6.74 4.02
C LEU A 143 16.97 5.53 3.07
N ILE A 144 18.17 5.04 2.73
CA ILE A 144 18.35 4.03 1.67
C ILE A 144 18.57 2.61 2.21
N ILE A 145 19.27 2.44 3.34
CA ILE A 145 19.74 1.10 3.77
C ILE A 145 18.84 0.52 4.88
N LEU A 146 18.32 1.36 5.77
CA LEU A 146 17.66 0.86 7.00
C LEU A 146 16.20 0.45 6.78
N GLY A 147 15.50 1.04 5.80
CA GLY A 147 14.10 0.71 5.50
C GLY A 147 13.89 -0.78 5.17
N GLN A 148 14.81 -1.39 4.40
CA GLN A 148 14.74 -2.83 4.10
C GLN A 148 14.88 -3.73 5.34
N HIS A 149 15.56 -3.26 6.39
CA HIS A 149 15.77 -3.98 7.63
C HIS A 149 14.68 -3.74 8.66
N ALA A 150 13.72 -2.85 8.35
CA ALA A 150 12.57 -2.61 9.20
C ALA A 150 11.78 -3.91 9.44
N SER A 151 11.27 -4.05 10.65
CA SER A 151 10.69 -5.31 11.13
C SER A 151 9.51 -5.78 10.29
N GLU A 152 8.69 -4.85 9.83
CA GLU A 152 7.52 -5.04 9.00
C GLU A 152 7.89 -5.57 7.61
N ILE A 153 8.95 -5.03 7.01
CA ILE A 153 9.48 -5.48 5.72
C ILE A 153 10.07 -6.88 5.85
N GLN A 154 10.81 -7.15 6.93
CA GLN A 154 11.35 -8.48 7.21
C GLN A 154 10.24 -9.51 7.45
N GLN A 155 9.18 -9.14 8.18
CA GLN A 155 8.03 -10.01 8.41
C GLN A 155 7.26 -10.33 7.12
N MET A 156 7.08 -9.35 6.22
CA MET A 156 6.50 -9.59 4.89
C MET A 156 7.35 -10.59 4.10
N LYS A 157 8.67 -10.39 4.04
CA LYS A 157 9.61 -11.30 3.37
C LYS A 157 9.58 -12.72 3.98
N GLN A 158 9.53 -12.83 5.30
CA GLN A 158 9.41 -14.12 6.02
C GLN A 158 8.08 -14.83 5.73
N ALA A 159 7.00 -14.07 5.51
CA ALA A 159 5.71 -14.60 5.06
C ALA A 159 5.70 -14.99 3.56
N GLY A 160 6.83 -14.87 2.86
CA GLY A 160 6.99 -15.29 1.47
C GLY A 160 6.66 -14.23 0.44
N PHE A 161 6.39 -12.98 0.87
CA PHE A 161 6.17 -11.85 -0.02
C PHE A 161 7.49 -11.31 -0.59
N ILE A 162 7.42 -10.89 -1.84
CA ILE A 162 8.48 -10.22 -2.59
C ILE A 162 7.91 -8.91 -3.14
N ASP A 163 8.71 -7.84 -3.07
CA ASP A 163 8.35 -6.56 -3.67
C ASP A 163 8.38 -6.73 -5.19
N THR A 164 7.41 -6.19 -5.91
CA THR A 164 7.46 -6.21 -7.38
C THR A 164 8.51 -5.24 -7.92
N TYR A 165 8.90 -4.20 -7.17
CA TYR A 165 10.00 -3.33 -7.54
C TYR A 165 11.36 -3.99 -7.25
N GLN A 166 12.03 -4.47 -8.31
CA GLN A 166 13.28 -5.26 -8.19
C GLN A 166 14.55 -4.45 -8.49
N HIS A 167 14.44 -3.14 -8.71
CA HIS A 167 15.57 -2.27 -9.10
C HIS A 167 16.26 -1.57 -7.92
N GLY A 168 16.12 -2.11 -6.71
CA GLY A 168 16.73 -1.57 -5.48
C GLY A 168 15.80 -0.65 -4.70
N GLU A 169 16.37 0.28 -3.94
CA GLU A 169 15.67 1.13 -2.97
C GLU A 169 15.41 2.54 -3.50
N THR A 170 14.81 2.62 -4.69
CA THR A 170 14.42 3.91 -5.26
C THR A 170 13.35 4.55 -4.36
N PRO A 171 13.54 5.82 -3.93
CA PRO A 171 12.62 6.49 -3.05
C PRO A 171 11.21 6.59 -3.60
N THR A 172 10.22 6.38 -2.74
CA THR A 172 8.80 6.58 -3.05
C THR A 172 8.23 7.78 -2.33
N PHE A 173 8.82 8.24 -1.23
CA PHE A 173 8.42 9.47 -0.55
C PHE A 173 9.27 10.66 -0.99
N ASN A 174 8.67 11.72 -1.50
CA ASN A 174 9.36 12.94 -1.93
C ASN A 174 9.11 14.17 -1.03
N GLY A 175 8.09 14.15 -0.17
CA GLY A 175 7.81 15.25 0.78
C GLY A 175 7.57 16.60 0.12
N PHE A 176 7.11 16.62 -1.14
CA PHE A 176 7.00 17.79 -2.02
C PHE A 176 8.34 18.51 -2.30
N ARG A 177 9.47 17.80 -2.28
CA ARG A 177 10.82 18.40 -2.46
C ARG A 177 11.45 18.12 -3.82
N SER A 178 11.84 16.88 -4.08
CA SER A 178 12.50 16.48 -5.33
C SER A 178 12.47 14.97 -5.54
N ALA A 179 12.60 14.53 -6.80
CA ALA A 179 12.87 13.12 -7.11
C ALA A 179 14.17 12.65 -6.43
N GLY A 180 14.18 11.40 -5.96
CA GLY A 180 15.32 10.81 -5.24
C GLY A 180 15.56 11.33 -3.81
N TYR A 181 14.71 12.22 -3.31
CA TYR A 181 14.63 12.53 -1.87
C TYR A 181 13.83 11.44 -1.16
N GLY A 182 14.12 11.16 0.12
CA GLY A 182 13.28 10.31 0.98
C GLY A 182 13.54 8.79 0.91
N PRO A 183 12.83 8.00 1.73
CA PRO A 183 12.97 6.54 1.74
C PRO A 183 12.03 5.86 0.73
N LYS A 184 12.27 4.57 0.49
CA LYS A 184 11.30 3.66 -0.10
C LYS A 184 10.38 3.12 0.99
N ILE A 185 9.12 3.56 1.00
CA ILE A 185 8.11 3.17 1.99
C ILE A 185 6.82 2.64 1.38
N ASP A 186 6.66 2.78 0.07
CA ASP A 186 5.51 2.30 -0.69
C ASP A 186 5.88 1.03 -1.46
N PHE A 187 4.98 0.04 -1.42
CA PHE A 187 5.25 -1.29 -1.96
C PHE A 187 4.04 -1.86 -2.69
N VAL A 188 4.34 -2.70 -3.68
CA VAL A 188 3.40 -3.64 -4.27
C VAL A 188 3.99 -5.02 -4.12
N TRP A 189 3.45 -5.80 -3.20
CA TRP A 189 3.89 -7.14 -2.83
C TRP A 189 3.05 -8.22 -3.51
N ILE A 190 3.73 -9.26 -3.96
CA ILE A 190 3.15 -10.57 -4.32
C ILE A 190 3.95 -11.66 -3.62
N THR A 191 3.45 -12.90 -3.55
CA THR A 191 4.29 -14.00 -3.04
C THR A 191 5.29 -14.50 -4.08
N SER A 192 6.41 -15.07 -3.63
CA SER A 192 7.41 -15.70 -4.52
C SER A 192 6.84 -16.82 -5.40
N ASN A 193 5.84 -17.54 -4.88
CA ASN A 193 5.07 -18.58 -5.57
C ASN A 193 3.71 -18.08 -6.08
N SER A 194 3.56 -16.76 -6.25
CA SER A 194 2.31 -16.16 -6.71
C SER A 194 1.94 -16.64 -8.11
N ILE A 195 0.62 -16.65 -8.37
CA ILE A 195 0.09 -16.81 -9.73
C ILE A 195 0.34 -15.57 -10.59
N TYR A 196 0.70 -14.43 -9.99
CA TYR A 196 1.03 -13.21 -10.73
C TYR A 196 2.53 -13.19 -11.07
N ARG A 197 2.83 -12.69 -12.26
CA ARG A 197 4.19 -12.39 -12.72
C ARG A 197 4.24 -10.94 -13.20
N ILE A 198 5.37 -10.30 -12.96
CA ILE A 198 5.62 -8.94 -13.45
C ILE A 198 5.76 -9.02 -14.97
N HIS A 199 4.97 -8.22 -15.68
CA HIS A 199 5.05 -8.06 -17.11
C HIS A 199 5.85 -6.80 -17.43
N GLY A 200 7.12 -6.99 -17.80
CA GLY A 200 8.06 -5.88 -17.94
C GLY A 200 8.68 -5.52 -16.58
N GLU A 201 8.56 -4.25 -16.19
CA GLU A 201 9.19 -3.69 -14.99
C GLU A 201 8.16 -2.92 -14.16
N THR A 202 8.24 -3.06 -12.83
CA THR A 202 7.56 -2.17 -11.88
C THR A 202 8.28 -0.82 -11.88
N LYS A 203 7.53 0.28 -11.92
CA LYS A 203 8.03 1.65 -12.04
C LYS A 203 7.64 2.48 -10.83
N ILE A 204 8.45 3.48 -10.53
CA ILE A 204 8.10 4.58 -9.65
C ILE A 204 7.94 5.80 -10.55
N ASP A 205 6.77 6.42 -10.51
CA ASP A 205 6.44 7.58 -11.35
C ASP A 205 6.82 8.88 -10.63
N ASP A 206 7.93 9.48 -11.02
CA ASP A 206 8.47 10.72 -10.44
C ASP A 206 7.99 12.00 -11.16
N TYR A 207 6.83 11.91 -11.82
CA TYR A 207 6.19 13.03 -12.50
C TYR A 207 6.04 14.26 -11.60
N HIS A 208 6.40 15.41 -12.18
CA HIS A 208 6.11 16.75 -11.67
C HIS A 208 5.67 17.63 -12.83
N ASP A 209 4.90 18.67 -12.53
CA ASP A 209 4.54 19.66 -13.53
C ASP A 209 5.74 20.52 -13.95
N GLN A 210 5.52 21.40 -14.93
CA GLN A 210 6.53 22.31 -15.47
C GLN A 210 7.12 23.28 -14.45
N ASP A 211 6.44 23.52 -13.33
CA ASP A 211 6.86 24.40 -12.23
C ASP A 211 7.55 23.60 -11.10
N GLY A 212 7.66 22.27 -11.23
CA GLY A 212 8.31 21.38 -10.28
C GLY A 212 7.39 20.88 -9.16
N PHE A 213 6.06 21.06 -9.27
CA PHE A 213 5.13 20.57 -8.27
C PHE A 213 4.81 19.09 -8.49
N PHE A 214 4.92 18.33 -7.40
CA PHE A 214 4.49 16.94 -7.34
C PHE A 214 2.99 16.84 -7.00
N PRO A 215 2.22 15.95 -7.65
CA PRO A 215 0.82 15.72 -7.32
C PRO A 215 0.59 15.21 -5.89
N SER A 216 1.59 14.55 -5.31
CA SER A 216 1.61 14.02 -3.94
C SER A 216 3.04 14.06 -3.40
N ASP A 217 3.18 14.08 -2.08
CA ASP A 217 4.43 13.84 -1.37
C ASP A 217 4.93 12.40 -1.48
N HIS A 218 4.19 11.53 -2.16
CA HIS A 218 4.63 10.20 -2.58
C HIS A 218 4.57 10.06 -4.10
N PHE A 219 5.45 9.22 -4.64
CA PHE A 219 5.46 8.76 -6.01
C PHE A 219 4.65 7.47 -6.14
N PRO A 220 3.73 7.36 -7.13
CA PRO A 220 3.04 6.11 -7.40
C PRO A 220 4.00 4.96 -7.73
N VAL A 221 3.75 3.78 -7.14
CA VAL A 221 4.40 2.53 -7.53
C VAL A 221 3.47 1.79 -8.50
N TYR A 222 3.90 1.66 -9.75
CA TYR A 222 3.16 1.00 -10.83
C TYR A 222 3.71 -0.39 -11.10
N ALA A 223 2.90 -1.43 -10.94
CA ALA A 223 3.24 -2.80 -11.32
C ALA A 223 2.27 -3.32 -12.40
N ASP A 224 2.80 -3.73 -13.54
CA ASP A 224 2.03 -4.47 -14.55
C ASP A 224 2.15 -5.97 -14.25
N LEU A 225 1.03 -6.63 -13.98
CA LEU A 225 0.96 -8.01 -13.53
C LEU A 225 0.13 -8.86 -14.50
N VAL A 226 0.65 -10.04 -14.85
CA VAL A 226 -0.04 -11.06 -15.63
C VAL A 226 -0.24 -12.32 -14.81
N VAL A 227 -1.35 -13.01 -15.02
CA VAL A 227 -1.58 -14.33 -14.40
C VAL A 227 -0.81 -15.38 -15.18
N SER A 228 0.14 -16.06 -14.53
CA SER A 228 0.80 -17.23 -15.09
C SER A 228 -0.14 -18.44 -15.00
N VAL A 229 -0.47 -19.01 -16.16
CA VAL A 229 -1.23 -20.26 -16.32
C VAL A 229 -0.32 -21.47 -16.09
#